data_AF-A0A7W1PDZ4-F1
#
_entry.id   AF-A0A7W1PDZ4-F1
#
_cell.length_a   1.000
_cell.length_b   1.000
_cell.length_c   1.000
_cell.angle_alpha   90.00
_cell.angle_beta   90.00
_cell.angle_gamma   90.00
#
_symmetry.space_group_name_H-M   'P 1'
#
loop_
_entity.id
_entity.type
_entity.pdbx_description
1 polymer ?
#
loop_
_entity_poly.entity_id
_entity_poly.type
_entity_poly.pdbx_seq_one_letter_code
_entity_poly.pdbx_strand_id
1 'polypeptide(L)'
;PYIPPRLDGDRLYGRGSSDAKGIAAAMLVAADALVAEGEERVDLLFVVGEEKGSDGARAANRLTPTSRFLINGEPTESKLASGAKGSLRVTVRTTGREAHSAYQHLGQSAIEPMLELLPRLRNLPLPTDPVLGETTVNIGTIRGGTEANIVPGSCEAEMMFRLVGDVEDVKRQVLEWARGVADVEWGSTIPAQRFHTLPGFEVAAMSYTSDIPLLDRWGTPMLFGPGSINVAHTPDEFVDITELRDAVDAYRRMVRALLAS
;
A
#
# COMPACT_ATOMS: atom_id res chain seq x y z
N PRO A 1 -0.56 -17.20 6.28
CA PRO A 1 -0.96 -18.63 6.16
C PRO A 1 -0.20 -19.26 4.99
N TYR A 2 0.30 -20.49 5.15
CA TYR A 2 0.93 -21.22 4.04
C TYR A 2 -0.15 -21.79 3.11
N ILE A 3 0.01 -21.56 1.81
CA ILE A 3 -0.82 -22.13 0.75
C ILE A 3 0.14 -22.77 -0.24
N PRO A 4 0.10 -24.11 -0.43
CA PRO A 4 1.08 -24.81 -1.26
C PRO A 4 0.98 -24.38 -2.73
N PRO A 5 2.11 -24.37 -3.47
CA PRO A 5 2.08 -24.07 -4.88
C PRO A 5 1.35 -25.18 -5.66
N ARG A 6 0.48 -24.80 -6.59
CA ARG A 6 -0.25 -25.73 -7.45
C ARG A 6 -0.47 -25.10 -8.83
N LEU A 7 -0.25 -25.91 -9.87
CA LEU A 7 -0.62 -25.54 -11.24
C LEU A 7 -2.06 -25.98 -11.52
N ASP A 8 -2.83 -25.11 -12.15
CA ASP A 8 -4.19 -25.39 -12.60
C ASP A 8 -4.43 -24.70 -13.95
N GLY A 9 -4.36 -25.48 -15.03
CA GLY A 9 -4.28 -24.93 -16.38
C GLY A 9 -3.08 -23.99 -16.52
N ASP A 10 -3.34 -22.75 -16.93
CA ASP A 10 -2.33 -21.72 -17.18
C ASP A 10 -2.05 -20.84 -15.96
N ARG A 11 -2.54 -21.21 -14.77
CA ARG A 11 -2.36 -20.43 -13.54
C ARG A 11 -1.50 -21.18 -12.52
N LEU A 12 -0.57 -20.45 -11.92
CA LEU A 12 0.18 -20.88 -10.75
C LEU A 12 -0.45 -20.28 -9.50
N TYR A 13 -1.08 -21.13 -8.69
CA TYR A 13 -1.65 -20.78 -7.39
C TYR A 13 -0.62 -20.97 -6.30
N GLY A 14 -0.72 -20.19 -5.22
CA GLY A 14 0.05 -20.38 -4.00
C GLY A 14 0.34 -19.06 -3.29
N ARG A 15 0.65 -19.12 -1.98
CA ARG A 15 0.99 -17.88 -1.25
C ARG A 15 2.31 -17.32 -1.79
N GLY A 16 2.24 -16.09 -2.30
CA GLY A 16 3.35 -15.39 -2.93
C GLY A 16 3.54 -15.68 -4.41
N SER A 17 2.61 -16.37 -5.07
CA SER A 17 2.64 -16.50 -6.53
C SER A 17 2.55 -15.13 -7.22
N SER A 18 1.75 -14.21 -6.68
CA SER A 18 1.60 -12.83 -7.15
C SER A 18 2.42 -11.87 -6.27
N ASP A 19 2.37 -12.05 -4.93
CA ASP A 19 2.92 -11.09 -3.97
C ASP A 19 3.88 -11.75 -2.95
N ALA A 20 5.19 -11.77 -3.19
CA ALA A 20 5.89 -11.29 -4.40
C ALA A 20 6.93 -12.29 -4.91
N LYS A 21 6.81 -13.58 -4.56
CA LYS A 21 7.81 -14.61 -4.90
C LYS A 21 7.83 -14.96 -6.39
N GLY A 22 6.67 -14.96 -7.06
CA GLY A 22 6.61 -15.11 -8.51
C GLY A 22 7.38 -13.99 -9.20
N ILE A 23 7.15 -12.75 -8.79
CA ILE A 23 7.86 -11.56 -9.27
C ILE A 23 9.37 -11.69 -9.03
N ALA A 24 9.78 -12.05 -7.81
CA ALA A 24 11.19 -12.27 -7.46
C ALA A 24 11.85 -13.35 -8.35
N ALA A 25 11.13 -14.44 -8.66
CA ALA A 25 11.61 -15.46 -9.57
C ALA A 25 11.77 -14.94 -11.00
N ALA A 26 10.83 -14.13 -11.51
CA ALA A 26 10.94 -13.52 -12.83
C ALA A 26 12.13 -12.56 -12.92
N MET A 27 12.36 -11.74 -11.89
CA MET A 27 13.54 -10.86 -11.79
C MET A 27 14.85 -11.66 -11.78
N LEU A 28 14.91 -12.75 -11.02
CA LEU A 28 16.09 -13.61 -10.94
C LEU A 28 16.41 -14.23 -12.31
N VAL A 29 15.42 -14.79 -13.00
CA VAL A 29 15.61 -15.39 -14.33
C VAL A 29 16.00 -14.32 -15.37
N ALA A 30 15.44 -13.11 -15.27
CA ALA A 30 15.83 -12.00 -16.14
C ALA A 30 17.29 -11.58 -15.93
N ALA A 31 17.73 -11.50 -14.67
CA ALA A 31 19.12 -11.21 -14.33
C ALA A 31 20.08 -12.30 -14.84
N ASP A 32 19.76 -13.58 -14.61
CA ASP A 32 20.56 -14.71 -15.13
C ASP A 32 20.73 -14.64 -16.66
N ALA A 33 19.66 -14.32 -17.38
CA ALA A 33 19.70 -14.16 -18.84
C ALA A 33 20.56 -12.97 -19.28
N LEU A 34 20.54 -11.85 -18.54
CA LEU A 34 21.39 -10.68 -18.82
C LEU A 34 22.87 -10.98 -18.54
N VAL A 35 23.17 -11.68 -17.45
CA VAL A 35 24.55 -12.11 -17.13
C VAL A 35 25.08 -13.07 -18.21
N ALA A 36 24.26 -13.99 -18.69
CA ALA A 36 24.64 -14.89 -19.79
C ALA A 36 24.95 -14.15 -21.10
N GLU A 37 24.46 -12.92 -21.27
CA GLU A 37 24.76 -12.02 -22.39
C GLU A 37 25.96 -11.08 -22.12
N GLY A 38 26.58 -11.17 -20.95
CA GLY A 38 27.74 -10.37 -20.55
C GLY A 38 27.40 -9.03 -19.88
N GLU A 39 26.17 -8.84 -19.40
CA GLU A 39 25.81 -7.67 -18.60
C GLU A 39 26.14 -7.90 -17.12
N GLU A 40 26.91 -6.98 -16.52
CA GLU A 40 27.40 -7.08 -15.13
C GLU A 40 26.90 -5.93 -14.23
N ARG A 41 26.10 -5.00 -14.75
CA ARG A 41 25.66 -3.77 -14.04
C ARG A 41 24.24 -3.89 -13.45
N VAL A 42 23.84 -5.09 -13.06
CA VAL A 42 22.52 -5.38 -12.48
C VAL A 42 22.69 -6.04 -11.12
N ASP A 43 22.14 -5.42 -10.09
CA ASP A 43 22.10 -5.95 -8.73
C ASP A 43 20.67 -6.41 -8.38
N LEU A 44 20.54 -7.50 -7.64
CA LEU A 44 19.26 -7.94 -7.07
C LEU A 44 19.26 -7.72 -5.55
N LEU A 45 18.25 -7.01 -5.06
CA LEU A 45 18.00 -6.78 -3.65
C LEU A 45 16.70 -7.47 -3.22
N PHE A 46 16.81 -8.52 -2.41
CA PHE A 46 15.66 -9.17 -1.78
C PHE A 46 15.60 -8.81 -0.30
N VAL A 47 14.47 -8.23 0.12
CA VAL A 47 14.24 -7.78 1.49
C VAL A 47 13.14 -8.59 2.17
N VAL A 48 13.07 -8.49 3.51
CA VAL A 48 12.07 -9.15 4.34
C VAL A 48 11.29 -8.14 5.17
N GLY A 49 10.05 -8.47 5.51
CA GLY A 49 9.27 -7.72 6.49
C GLY A 49 8.44 -6.55 5.96
N GLU A 50 8.35 -6.37 4.63
CA GLU A 50 7.51 -5.36 3.94
C GLU A 50 6.11 -5.25 4.60
N GLU A 51 5.41 -6.38 4.69
CA GLU A 51 4.03 -6.53 5.20
C GLU A 51 3.75 -6.08 6.64
N LYS A 52 4.77 -5.71 7.42
CA LYS A 52 4.62 -5.37 8.84
C LYS A 52 5.35 -4.09 9.23
N GLY A 53 6.56 -3.90 8.74
CA GLY A 53 7.42 -2.79 9.19
C GLY A 53 8.58 -2.46 8.28
N SER A 54 8.77 -3.23 7.20
CA SER A 54 9.79 -3.03 6.17
C SER A 54 11.22 -3.08 6.73
N ASP A 55 11.48 -3.98 7.68
CA ASP A 55 12.78 -4.10 8.35
C ASP A 55 13.93 -4.27 7.36
N GLY A 56 13.74 -5.09 6.32
CA GLY A 56 14.72 -5.32 5.27
C GLY A 56 14.98 -4.09 4.41
N ALA A 57 13.94 -3.36 3.96
CA ALA A 57 14.14 -2.13 3.20
C ALA A 57 14.84 -1.06 4.03
N ARG A 58 14.49 -0.92 5.31
CA ARG A 58 15.18 0.00 6.25
C ARG A 58 16.65 -0.37 6.45
N ALA A 59 16.96 -1.65 6.54
CA ALA A 59 18.35 -2.12 6.64
C ALA A 59 19.10 -1.88 5.33
N ALA A 60 18.49 -2.18 4.18
CA ALA A 60 19.06 -1.94 2.87
C ALA A 60 19.36 -0.45 2.65
N ASN A 61 18.48 0.45 3.07
CA ASN A 61 18.69 1.90 2.91
C ASN A 61 19.88 2.46 3.72
N ARG A 62 20.45 1.68 4.66
CA ARG A 62 21.69 2.03 5.36
C ARG A 62 22.96 1.61 4.61
N LEU A 63 22.83 0.79 3.58
CA LEU A 63 23.94 0.41 2.71
C LEU A 63 24.36 1.59 1.81
N THR A 64 25.48 1.42 1.12
CA THR A 64 25.94 2.35 0.09
C THR A 64 25.53 1.80 -1.28
N PRO A 65 24.37 2.22 -1.83
CA PRO A 65 23.94 1.75 -3.14
C PRO A 65 24.81 2.34 -4.24
N THR A 66 25.01 1.56 -5.30
CA THR A 66 25.67 1.93 -6.55
C THR A 66 24.67 2.14 -7.69
N SER A 67 23.38 1.90 -7.44
CA SER A 67 22.32 1.92 -8.44
C SER A 67 21.92 3.35 -8.85
N ARG A 68 21.70 3.56 -10.15
CA ARG A 68 21.08 4.78 -10.71
C ARG A 68 19.56 4.69 -10.76
N PHE A 69 19.02 3.48 -10.87
CA PHE A 69 17.59 3.18 -10.98
C PHE A 69 17.23 2.04 -10.04
N LEU A 70 15.99 2.03 -9.55
CA LEU A 70 15.41 0.97 -8.75
C LEU A 70 14.13 0.47 -9.43
N ILE A 71 14.09 -0.80 -9.83
CA ILE A 71 12.86 -1.46 -10.26
C ILE A 71 12.34 -2.28 -9.08
N ASN A 72 11.31 -1.78 -8.41
CA ASN A 72 10.64 -2.49 -7.32
C ASN A 72 9.56 -3.43 -7.88
N GLY A 73 9.53 -4.65 -7.35
CA GLY A 73 8.64 -5.70 -7.81
C GLY A 73 7.39 -5.79 -6.95
N GLU A 74 6.26 -5.36 -7.49
CA GLU A 74 4.94 -5.50 -6.89
C GLU A 74 3.94 -5.93 -7.98
N PRO A 75 2.80 -6.54 -7.62
CA PRO A 75 1.83 -7.02 -8.60
C PRO A 75 1.13 -5.83 -9.28
N THR A 76 1.57 -5.50 -10.51
CA THR A 76 1.06 -4.39 -11.32
C THR A 76 0.35 -4.86 -12.59
N GLU A 77 0.03 -6.15 -12.69
CA GLU A 77 -0.54 -6.79 -13.89
C GLU A 77 0.37 -6.58 -15.12
N SER A 78 1.70 -6.59 -14.90
CA SER A 78 2.71 -6.30 -15.91
C SER A 78 2.57 -4.92 -16.57
N LYS A 79 1.99 -3.96 -15.86
CA LYS A 79 1.94 -2.55 -16.26
C LYS A 79 3.01 -1.78 -15.50
N LEU A 80 3.73 -0.90 -16.19
CA LEU A 80 4.71 -0.05 -15.55
C LEU A 80 4.00 1.07 -14.81
N ALA A 81 4.17 1.14 -13.49
CA ALA A 81 3.39 2.11 -12.73
C ALA A 81 3.89 3.56 -12.99
N SER A 82 2.97 4.49 -13.20
CA SER A 82 3.27 5.94 -13.24
C SER A 82 3.40 6.57 -11.85
N GLY A 83 2.88 5.87 -10.85
CA GLY A 83 2.90 6.28 -9.45
C GLY A 83 2.08 5.33 -8.59
N ALA A 84 2.17 5.53 -7.28
CA ALA A 84 1.45 4.77 -6.27
C ALA A 84 0.81 5.72 -5.26
N LYS A 85 -0.41 5.43 -4.84
CA LYS A 85 -1.06 6.16 -3.74
C LYS A 85 -0.29 5.96 -2.44
N GLY A 86 -0.24 7.01 -1.64
CA GLY A 86 0.26 6.95 -0.27
C GLY A 86 -0.73 6.32 0.69
N SER A 87 -0.38 6.25 1.97
CA SER A 87 -1.28 5.81 3.02
C SER A 87 -1.18 6.71 4.26
N LEU A 88 -2.30 6.93 4.93
CA LEU A 88 -2.34 7.55 6.25
C LEU A 88 -3.33 6.76 7.11
N ARG A 89 -2.84 6.18 8.19
CA ARG A 89 -3.68 5.59 9.24
C ARG A 89 -4.07 6.70 10.23
N VAL A 90 -5.36 6.79 10.53
CA VAL A 90 -5.91 7.75 11.50
C VAL A 90 -6.84 7.02 12.45
N THR A 91 -6.69 7.29 13.75
CA THR A 91 -7.63 6.83 14.76
C THR A 91 -8.34 8.04 15.35
N VAL A 92 -9.67 8.01 15.38
CA VAL A 92 -10.48 9.04 16.04
C VAL A 92 -11.22 8.49 17.23
N ARG A 93 -11.27 9.27 18.31
CA ARG A 93 -11.89 8.85 19.58
C ARG A 93 -12.85 9.89 20.10
N THR A 94 -14.03 9.42 20.46
CA THR A 94 -15.02 10.19 21.23
C THR A 94 -15.04 9.65 22.65
N THR A 95 -15.17 10.54 23.62
CA THR A 95 -15.23 10.21 25.04
C THR A 95 -16.59 10.57 25.61
N GLY A 96 -17.01 9.81 26.60
CA GLY A 96 -18.29 9.94 27.27
C GLY A 96 -18.17 9.66 28.76
N ARG A 97 -19.30 9.41 29.40
CA ARG A 97 -19.39 9.05 30.81
C ARG A 97 -20.30 7.85 30.96
N GLU A 98 -19.75 6.78 31.52
CA GLU A 98 -20.51 5.56 31.78
C GLU A 98 -21.60 5.80 32.83
N ALA A 99 -22.71 5.10 32.66
CA ALA A 99 -23.82 5.05 33.60
C ALA A 99 -24.64 3.80 33.31
N HIS A 100 -25.47 3.36 34.26
CA HIS A 100 -26.48 2.34 33.95
C HIS A 100 -27.43 2.88 32.88
N SER A 101 -27.69 2.13 31.81
CA SER A 101 -28.42 2.63 30.63
C SER A 101 -29.85 3.08 30.92
N ALA A 102 -30.49 2.57 31.99
CA ALA A 102 -31.78 3.07 32.47
C ALA A 102 -31.77 4.52 32.98
N TYR A 103 -30.59 5.07 33.32
CA TYR A 103 -30.41 6.43 33.83
C TYR A 103 -29.50 7.24 32.90
N GLN A 104 -29.84 7.32 31.62
CA GLN A 104 -29.01 7.95 30.58
C GLN A 104 -28.54 9.37 30.93
N HIS A 105 -29.37 10.15 31.63
CA HIS A 105 -29.04 11.52 32.07
C HIS A 105 -27.86 11.61 33.05
N LEU A 106 -27.48 10.49 33.69
CA LEU A 106 -26.29 10.41 34.54
C LEU A 106 -25.02 10.16 33.71
N GLY A 107 -25.16 9.65 32.49
CA GLY A 107 -24.06 9.37 31.57
C GLY A 107 -23.96 10.36 30.41
N GLN A 108 -23.04 10.08 29.50
CA GLN A 108 -22.89 10.75 28.22
C GLN A 108 -22.36 9.71 27.22
N SER A 109 -23.10 9.44 26.15
CA SER A 109 -22.68 8.42 25.18
C SER A 109 -21.50 8.90 24.36
N ALA A 110 -20.45 8.10 24.30
CA ALA A 110 -19.36 8.29 23.35
C ALA A 110 -19.73 7.84 21.92
N ILE A 111 -20.70 6.94 21.76
CA ILE A 111 -21.09 6.43 20.43
C ILE A 111 -21.88 7.49 19.65
N GLU A 112 -22.78 8.25 20.31
CA GLU A 112 -23.65 9.21 19.62
C GLU A 112 -22.85 10.28 18.83
N PRO A 113 -21.84 10.96 19.41
CA PRO A 113 -21.02 11.91 18.66
C PRO A 113 -20.26 11.25 17.49
N MET A 114 -19.84 9.99 17.63
CA MET A 114 -19.17 9.25 16.55
C MET A 114 -20.14 8.98 15.39
N LEU A 115 -21.39 8.59 15.69
CA LEU A 115 -22.44 8.37 14.68
C LEU A 115 -22.83 9.67 13.95
N GLU A 116 -22.72 10.81 14.61
CA GLU A 116 -22.91 12.11 13.96
C GLU A 116 -21.73 12.55 13.11
N LEU A 117 -20.50 12.16 13.49
CA LEU A 117 -19.25 12.61 12.89
C LEU A 117 -18.90 11.82 11.61
N LEU A 118 -18.98 10.49 11.64
CA LEU A 118 -18.58 9.61 10.54
C LEU A 118 -19.31 9.85 9.21
N PRO A 119 -20.63 10.13 9.17
CA PRO A 119 -21.31 10.43 7.90
C PRO A 119 -20.74 11.65 7.18
N ARG A 120 -20.24 12.65 7.94
CA ARG A 120 -19.68 13.89 7.38
C ARG A 120 -18.33 13.67 6.68
N LEU A 121 -17.62 12.59 7.03
CA LEU A 121 -16.32 12.23 6.47
C LEU A 121 -16.36 12.09 4.95
N ARG A 122 -17.48 11.58 4.41
CA ARG A 122 -17.67 11.37 2.96
C ARG A 122 -17.67 12.67 2.15
N ASN A 123 -17.88 13.81 2.80
CA ASN A 123 -17.99 15.11 2.17
C ASN A 123 -16.74 15.98 2.40
N LEU A 124 -15.66 15.42 2.95
CA LEU A 124 -14.41 16.17 3.07
C LEU A 124 -13.87 16.49 1.66
N PRO A 125 -13.39 17.72 1.42
CA PRO A 125 -12.82 18.13 0.14
C PRO A 125 -11.41 17.56 -0.04
N LEU A 126 -11.29 16.23 -0.04
CA LEU A 126 -10.01 15.53 -0.09
C LEU A 126 -9.29 15.78 -1.42
N PRO A 127 -7.95 15.85 -1.43
CA PRO A 127 -7.19 16.13 -2.64
C PRO A 127 -7.43 15.11 -3.75
N THR A 128 -7.40 15.58 -4.99
CA THR A 128 -7.40 14.77 -6.20
C THR A 128 -6.14 15.04 -7.01
N ASP A 129 -5.76 14.07 -7.83
CA ASP A 129 -4.57 14.11 -8.66
C ASP A 129 -4.89 13.58 -10.07
N PRO A 130 -4.38 14.21 -11.15
CA PRO A 130 -4.69 13.81 -12.52
C PRO A 130 -4.28 12.39 -12.90
N VAL A 131 -3.31 11.79 -12.19
CA VAL A 131 -2.74 10.48 -12.51
C VAL A 131 -3.16 9.43 -11.47
N LEU A 132 -3.12 9.76 -10.17
CA LEU A 132 -3.49 8.84 -9.09
C LEU A 132 -5.00 8.86 -8.79
N GLY A 133 -5.75 9.82 -9.33
CA GLY A 133 -7.17 9.97 -9.08
C GLY A 133 -7.45 10.60 -7.71
N GLU A 134 -8.48 10.11 -7.01
CA GLU A 134 -8.95 10.73 -5.76
C GLU A 134 -8.25 10.17 -4.52
N THR A 135 -8.05 11.02 -3.51
CA THR A 135 -7.79 10.53 -2.14
C THR A 135 -9.04 9.83 -1.64
N THR A 136 -8.91 8.57 -1.22
CA THR A 136 -10.03 7.80 -0.66
C THR A 136 -9.84 7.54 0.82
N VAL A 137 -10.93 7.29 1.53
CA VAL A 137 -10.91 6.90 2.94
C VAL A 137 -11.75 5.66 3.17
N ASN A 138 -11.19 4.71 3.91
CA ASN A 138 -11.89 3.53 4.38
C ASN A 138 -12.00 3.58 5.91
N ILE A 139 -13.22 3.50 6.45
CA ILE A 139 -13.43 3.28 7.89
C ILE A 139 -13.27 1.78 8.13
N GLY A 140 -12.09 1.37 8.62
CA GLY A 140 -11.72 -0.03 8.75
C GLY A 140 -12.35 -0.71 9.96
N THR A 141 -12.45 0.00 11.09
CA THR A 141 -13.11 -0.51 12.29
C THR A 141 -13.83 0.59 13.05
N ILE A 142 -14.91 0.23 13.73
CA ILE A 142 -15.58 1.05 14.75
C ILE A 142 -15.82 0.18 15.99
N ARG A 143 -15.47 0.68 17.17
CA ARG A 143 -15.63 -0.02 18.46
C ARG A 143 -16.11 0.97 19.49
N GLY A 144 -17.14 0.61 20.26
CA GLY A 144 -17.64 1.48 21.32
C GLY A 144 -18.58 0.73 22.25
N GLY A 145 -18.61 1.19 23.51
CA GLY A 145 -19.36 0.53 24.57
C GLY A 145 -18.72 -0.77 25.06
N THR A 146 -19.32 -1.30 26.12
CA THR A 146 -18.88 -2.54 26.79
C THR A 146 -20.02 -3.54 26.83
N GLU A 147 -21.17 -3.13 27.38
CA GLU A 147 -22.38 -3.94 27.50
C GLU A 147 -23.62 -3.11 27.12
N ALA A 148 -24.69 -3.78 26.68
CA ALA A 148 -25.91 -3.10 26.24
C ALA A 148 -26.64 -2.32 27.37
N ASN A 149 -26.40 -2.68 28.63
CA ASN A 149 -26.98 -2.02 29.79
C ASN A 149 -26.07 -0.93 30.41
N ILE A 150 -25.00 -0.54 29.72
CA ILE A 150 -24.06 0.52 30.14
C ILE A 150 -24.01 1.60 29.05
N VAL A 151 -24.16 2.87 29.46
CA VAL A 151 -23.94 4.02 28.56
C VAL A 151 -22.47 4.01 28.12
N PRO A 152 -22.15 4.01 26.81
CA PRO A 152 -20.78 3.90 26.33
C PRO A 152 -19.89 5.07 26.78
N GLY A 153 -18.83 4.78 27.54
CA GLY A 153 -17.83 5.78 27.96
C GLY A 153 -16.77 6.11 26.93
N SER A 154 -16.57 5.24 25.92
CA SER A 154 -15.61 5.46 24.82
C SER A 154 -16.11 4.88 23.52
N CYS A 155 -15.69 5.50 22.41
CA CYS A 155 -15.84 4.96 21.07
C CYS A 155 -14.64 5.38 20.21
N GLU A 156 -14.15 4.45 19.39
CA GLU A 156 -12.99 4.60 18.52
C GLU A 156 -13.37 4.16 17.09
N ALA A 157 -12.90 4.92 16.10
CA ALA A 157 -12.91 4.51 14.71
C ALA A 157 -11.50 4.60 14.12
N GLU A 158 -11.05 3.52 13.48
CA GLU A 158 -9.77 3.47 12.77
C GLU A 158 -10.03 3.56 11.27
N MET A 159 -9.32 4.47 10.61
CA MET A 159 -9.50 4.81 9.20
C MET A 159 -8.17 4.72 8.45
N MET A 160 -8.26 4.30 7.19
CA MET A 160 -7.14 4.27 6.26
C MET A 160 -7.43 5.20 5.09
N PHE A 161 -6.62 6.24 4.94
CA PHE A 161 -6.63 7.11 3.77
C PHE A 161 -5.65 6.58 2.72
N ARG A 162 -6.05 6.59 1.45
CA ARG A 162 -5.14 6.41 0.31
C ARG A 162 -4.85 7.77 -0.29
N LEU A 163 -3.65 8.29 -0.02
CA LEU A 163 -3.25 9.65 -0.36
C LEU A 163 -2.85 9.76 -1.83
N VAL A 164 -3.09 10.92 -2.44
CA VAL A 164 -2.62 11.23 -3.81
C VAL A 164 -1.66 12.42 -3.89
N GLY A 165 -1.40 13.07 -2.75
CA GLY A 165 -0.56 14.26 -2.65
C GLY A 165 -0.03 14.44 -1.23
N ASP A 166 0.17 15.70 -0.83
CA ASP A 166 0.66 16.04 0.50
C ASP A 166 -0.31 15.59 1.59
N VAL A 167 0.22 14.92 2.61
CA VAL A 167 -0.53 14.43 3.76
C VAL A 167 -1.06 15.59 4.61
N GLU A 168 -0.40 16.75 4.61
CA GLU A 168 -0.76 17.86 5.49
C GLU A 168 -2.12 18.48 5.13
N ASP A 169 -2.52 18.43 3.86
CA ASP A 169 -3.86 18.85 3.44
C ASP A 169 -4.95 17.93 4.02
N VAL A 170 -4.73 16.63 4.00
CA VAL A 170 -5.65 15.64 4.56
C VAL A 170 -5.70 15.77 6.08
N LYS A 171 -4.55 15.91 6.75
CA LYS A 171 -4.49 16.13 8.20
C LYS A 171 -5.26 17.36 8.63
N ARG A 172 -5.08 18.48 7.92
CA ARG A 172 -5.81 19.73 8.19
C ARG A 172 -7.33 19.53 8.08
N GLN A 173 -7.80 18.84 7.03
CA GLN A 173 -9.22 18.56 6.84
C GLN A 173 -9.78 17.64 7.93
N VAL A 174 -9.04 16.62 8.35
CA VAL A 174 -9.44 15.70 9.42
C VAL A 174 -9.49 16.42 10.77
N LEU A 175 -8.54 17.30 11.07
CA LEU A 175 -8.57 18.11 12.30
C LEU A 175 -9.76 19.06 12.33
N GLU A 176 -10.08 19.70 11.20
CA GLU A 176 -11.27 20.55 11.10
C GLU A 176 -12.55 19.74 11.29
N TRP A 177 -12.64 18.58 10.64
CA TRP A 177 -13.78 17.69 10.72
C TRP A 177 -14.05 17.19 12.14
N ALA A 178 -13.01 16.80 12.88
CA ALA A 178 -13.12 16.27 14.24
C ALA A 178 -13.25 17.37 15.33
N ARG A 179 -13.06 18.64 14.97
CA ARG A 179 -12.92 19.76 15.92
C ARG A 179 -14.07 19.80 16.93
N GLY A 180 -13.71 19.72 18.22
CA GLY A 180 -14.64 19.81 19.34
C GLY A 180 -15.55 18.60 19.54
N VAL A 181 -15.37 17.54 18.74
CA VAL A 181 -16.19 16.31 18.80
C VAL A 181 -15.34 15.10 19.17
N ALA A 182 -14.17 14.94 18.54
CA ALA A 182 -13.32 13.77 18.71
C ALA A 182 -11.83 14.15 18.77
N ASP A 183 -11.06 13.37 19.52
CA ASP A 183 -9.60 13.40 19.49
C ASP A 183 -9.08 12.64 18.27
N VAL A 184 -8.00 13.14 17.68
CA VAL A 184 -7.36 12.53 16.49
C VAL A 184 -5.97 12.06 16.86
N GLU A 185 -5.70 10.78 16.62
CA GLU A 185 -4.37 10.17 16.71
C GLU A 185 -3.87 9.81 15.30
N TRP A 186 -2.64 10.22 15.01
CA TRP A 186 -1.98 9.93 13.74
C TRP A 186 -1.19 8.62 13.83
N GLY A 187 -1.49 7.69 12.94
CA GLY A 187 -0.73 6.46 12.75
C GLY A 187 0.35 6.59 11.68
N SER A 188 0.68 5.45 11.06
CA SER A 188 1.66 5.38 9.97
C SER A 188 1.27 6.28 8.81
N THR A 189 2.27 6.96 8.24
CA THR A 189 2.14 7.77 7.04
C THR A 189 3.16 7.34 6.00
N ILE A 190 2.70 7.12 4.77
CA ILE A 190 3.52 6.87 3.59
C ILE A 190 3.08 7.87 2.51
N PRO A 191 3.98 8.69 1.96
CA PRO A 191 3.62 9.67 0.93
C PRO A 191 3.21 8.98 -0.38
N ALA A 192 2.38 9.67 -1.18
CA ALA A 192 2.13 9.27 -2.56
C ALA A 192 3.38 9.44 -3.41
N GLN A 193 3.60 8.54 -4.37
CA GLN A 193 4.83 8.46 -5.15
C GLN A 193 4.59 8.63 -6.64
N ARG A 194 5.59 9.20 -7.32
CA ARG A 194 5.72 9.25 -8.77
C ARG A 194 6.88 8.38 -9.20
N PHE A 195 6.71 7.67 -10.30
CA PHE A 195 7.71 6.74 -10.79
C PHE A 195 8.15 7.11 -12.20
N HIS A 196 9.39 6.75 -12.50
CA HIS A 196 9.92 6.86 -13.85
C HIS A 196 9.28 5.79 -14.73
N THR A 197 8.89 6.18 -15.95
CA THR A 197 8.29 5.28 -16.94
C THR A 197 9.16 5.21 -18.19
N LEU A 198 9.04 4.11 -18.91
CA LEU A 198 9.76 3.85 -20.15
C LEU A 198 8.78 3.75 -21.34
N PRO A 199 9.14 4.25 -22.53
CA PRO A 199 8.35 4.04 -23.74
C PRO A 199 8.17 2.55 -24.07
N GLY A 200 7.03 2.18 -24.66
CA GLY A 200 6.76 0.80 -25.09
C GLY A 200 6.27 -0.15 -23.99
N PHE A 201 5.86 0.40 -22.84
CA PHE A 201 5.16 -0.31 -21.77
C PHE A 201 3.77 0.28 -21.59
N GLU A 202 2.79 -0.57 -21.26
CA GLU A 202 1.52 -0.08 -20.73
C GLU A 202 1.76 0.56 -19.37
N VAL A 203 1.09 1.68 -19.10
CA VAL A 203 1.30 2.48 -17.89
C VAL A 203 -0.01 2.65 -17.13
N ALA A 204 0.04 2.45 -15.81
CA ALA A 204 -1.12 2.59 -14.93
C ALA A 204 -0.72 3.19 -13.57
N ALA A 205 -1.67 3.76 -12.83
CA ALA A 205 -1.45 4.20 -11.45
C ALA A 205 -1.83 3.08 -10.47
N MET A 206 -1.05 2.92 -9.40
CA MET A 206 -1.31 1.93 -8.35
C MET A 206 -2.01 2.56 -7.15
N SER A 207 -3.00 1.85 -6.58
CA SER A 207 -3.81 2.34 -5.45
C SER A 207 -3.31 1.90 -4.07
N TYR A 208 -2.15 1.26 -4.02
CA TYR A 208 -1.49 0.73 -2.83
C TYR A 208 -0.10 1.35 -2.66
N THR A 209 0.54 1.08 -1.53
CA THR A 209 1.91 1.50 -1.18
C THR A 209 2.88 0.33 -1.33
N SER A 210 4.18 0.61 -1.46
CA SER A 210 5.25 -0.39 -1.37
C SER A 210 6.43 0.15 -0.55
N ASP A 211 7.55 -0.58 -0.51
CA ASP A 211 8.78 -0.19 0.18
C ASP A 211 9.57 0.95 -0.48
N ILE A 212 9.21 1.41 -1.68
CA ILE A 212 9.95 2.47 -2.41
C ILE A 212 10.22 3.73 -1.55
N PRO A 213 9.26 4.28 -0.77
CA PRO A 213 9.51 5.45 0.08
C PRO A 213 10.58 5.24 1.16
N LEU A 214 10.94 3.99 1.46
CA LEU A 214 11.98 3.63 2.43
C LEU A 214 13.34 3.36 1.77
N LEU A 215 13.42 3.40 0.43
CA LEU A 215 14.58 3.13 -0.39
C LEU A 215 15.01 4.38 -1.20
N ASP A 216 14.87 5.57 -0.61
CA ASP A 216 15.13 6.86 -1.25
C ASP A 216 16.57 7.07 -1.75
N ARG A 217 17.53 6.25 -1.30
CA ARG A 217 18.93 6.29 -1.73
C ARG A 217 19.25 5.39 -2.91
N TRP A 218 18.31 4.53 -3.35
CA TRP A 218 18.56 3.46 -4.33
C TRP A 218 18.37 3.87 -5.80
N GLY A 219 18.27 5.18 -6.06
CA GLY A 219 18.16 5.73 -7.41
C GLY A 219 16.73 6.08 -7.80
N THR A 220 16.52 6.37 -9.08
CA THR A 220 15.20 6.75 -9.60
C THR A 220 14.25 5.55 -9.59
N PRO A 221 13.11 5.63 -8.88
CA PRO A 221 12.24 4.49 -8.66
C PRO A 221 11.30 4.21 -9.84
N MET A 222 11.05 2.93 -10.05
CA MET A 222 10.10 2.33 -10.97
C MET A 222 9.40 1.18 -10.23
N LEU A 223 8.16 0.87 -10.64
CA LEU A 223 7.37 -0.20 -10.03
C LEU A 223 6.75 -1.06 -11.13
N PHE A 224 7.08 -2.33 -11.14
CA PHE A 224 6.64 -3.27 -12.17
C PHE A 224 6.70 -4.71 -11.66
N GLY A 225 5.66 -5.49 -11.89
CA GLY A 225 5.68 -6.94 -11.71
C GLY A 225 4.44 -7.63 -12.26
N PRO A 226 4.55 -8.93 -12.60
CA PRO A 226 3.42 -9.75 -13.00
C PRO A 226 2.47 -10.01 -11.84
N GLY A 227 1.23 -10.36 -12.17
CA GLY A 227 0.20 -10.68 -11.19
C GLY A 227 -0.57 -9.46 -10.71
N SER A 228 -1.69 -9.71 -10.05
CA SER A 228 -2.64 -8.66 -9.66
C SER A 228 -2.71 -8.52 -8.15
N ILE A 229 -2.70 -7.27 -7.66
CA ILE A 229 -2.94 -6.97 -6.24
C ILE A 229 -4.33 -7.43 -5.79
N ASN A 230 -5.28 -7.57 -6.73
CA ASN A 230 -6.66 -7.97 -6.44
C ASN A 230 -6.79 -9.39 -5.86
N VAL A 231 -5.79 -10.25 -6.11
CA VAL A 231 -5.74 -11.62 -5.57
C VAL A 231 -4.67 -11.76 -4.48
N ALA A 232 -3.86 -10.73 -4.25
CA ALA A 232 -2.93 -10.69 -3.13
C ALA A 232 -3.68 -10.76 -1.79
N HIS A 233 -3.05 -11.39 -0.79
CA HIS A 233 -3.62 -11.59 0.56
C HIS A 233 -4.91 -12.43 0.62
N THR A 234 -5.36 -13.01 -0.50
CA THR A 234 -6.53 -13.90 -0.55
C THR A 234 -6.13 -15.38 -0.45
N PRO A 235 -7.07 -16.31 -0.18
CA PRO A 235 -6.83 -17.75 -0.29
C PRO A 235 -6.57 -18.24 -1.72
N ASP A 236 -7.03 -17.49 -2.72
CA ASP A 236 -6.99 -17.85 -4.14
C ASP A 236 -5.93 -17.05 -4.89
N GLU A 237 -4.82 -16.70 -4.23
CA GLU A 237 -3.70 -16.01 -4.86
C GLU A 237 -3.13 -16.86 -6.01
N PHE A 238 -3.03 -16.25 -7.20
CA PHE A 238 -2.42 -16.87 -8.38
C PHE A 238 -1.71 -15.83 -9.26
N VAL A 239 -0.86 -16.31 -10.16
CA VAL A 239 -0.34 -15.56 -11.30
C VAL A 239 -0.51 -16.39 -12.58
N ASP A 240 -0.75 -15.75 -13.71
CA ASP A 240 -0.77 -16.42 -15.01
C ASP A 240 0.67 -16.81 -15.41
N ILE A 241 0.85 -18.05 -15.88
CA ILE A 241 2.16 -18.58 -16.23
C ILE A 241 2.75 -17.84 -17.45
N THR A 242 1.91 -17.45 -18.41
CA THR A 242 2.34 -16.69 -19.58
C THR A 242 2.77 -15.30 -19.15
N GLU A 243 1.97 -14.64 -18.31
CA GLU A 243 2.32 -13.33 -17.74
C GLU A 243 3.66 -13.37 -16.99
N LEU A 244 3.88 -14.41 -16.16
CA LEU A 244 5.12 -14.59 -15.42
C LEU A 244 6.33 -14.76 -16.35
N ARG A 245 6.17 -15.48 -17.47
CA ARG A 245 7.24 -15.65 -18.49
C ARG A 245 7.49 -14.36 -19.25
N ASP A 246 6.44 -13.68 -19.69
CA ASP A 246 6.54 -12.41 -20.41
C ASP A 246 7.20 -11.32 -19.56
N ALA A 247 6.99 -11.36 -18.23
CA ALA A 247 7.65 -10.46 -17.29
C ALA A 247 9.18 -10.59 -17.29
N VAL A 248 9.73 -11.80 -17.53
CA VAL A 248 11.18 -11.99 -17.65
C VAL A 248 11.74 -11.14 -18.81
N ASP A 249 11.08 -11.20 -19.96
CA ASP A 249 11.49 -10.41 -21.13
C ASP A 249 11.20 -8.91 -20.93
N ALA A 250 10.14 -8.56 -20.21
CA ALA A 250 9.86 -7.18 -19.82
C ALA A 250 10.99 -6.60 -18.95
N TYR A 251 11.44 -7.29 -17.91
CA TYR A 251 12.57 -6.85 -17.07
C TYR A 251 13.84 -6.66 -17.90
N ARG A 252 14.16 -7.59 -18.81
CA ARG A 252 15.32 -7.46 -19.71
C ARG A 252 15.22 -6.22 -20.60
N ARG A 253 14.04 -5.94 -21.16
CA ARG A 253 13.80 -4.73 -21.96
C ARG A 253 13.95 -3.46 -21.12
N MET A 254 13.42 -3.44 -19.90
CA MET A 254 13.57 -2.30 -18.99
C MET A 254 15.04 -2.03 -18.68
N VAL A 255 15.80 -3.06 -18.28
CA VAL A 255 17.23 -2.93 -17.98
C VAL A 255 18.00 -2.37 -19.18
N ARG A 256 17.82 -2.94 -20.38
CA ARG A 256 18.50 -2.46 -21.60
C ARG A 256 18.16 -1.00 -21.92
N ALA A 257 16.90 -0.60 -21.77
CA ALA A 257 16.48 0.78 -21.99
C ALA A 257 17.13 1.75 -20.98
N LEU A 258 17.23 1.36 -19.71
CA LEU A 258 17.86 2.17 -18.66
C LEU A 258 19.38 2.27 -18.86
N LEU A 259 20.05 1.20 -19.26
CA LEU A 259 21.49 1.21 -19.54
C LEU A 259 21.87 2.05 -20.76
N ALA A 260 20.94 2.31 -21.66
CA ALA A 260 21.11 3.19 -22.82
C ALA A 260 20.85 4.69 -22.51
N SER A 261 20.40 5.01 -21.29
CA SER A 261 19.98 6.36 -20.87
C SER A 261 20.99 7.15 -20.04
#